data_AF-A0A699GXE4-F1
#
_entry.id   AF-A0A699GXE4-F1
#
_cell.length_a   1.000
_cell.length_b   1.000
_cell.length_c   1.000
_cell.angle_alpha   90.00
_cell.angle_beta   90.00
_cell.angle_gamma   90.00
#
_symmetry.space_group_name_H-M   'P 1'
#
loop_
_entity.id
_entity.type
_entity.pdbx_description
1 polymer ?
#
loop_
_entity_poly.entity_id
_entity_poly.type
_entity_poly.pdbx_seq_one_letter_code
_entity_poly.pdbx_strand_id
1 'polypeptide(L)'
;MDAIAKINDPQCELLLLLSCTGISRLYFTMRTCPPRFFEFAQRSFDVAFRSSLERVVTASGTGFSDWQWKLATLPYSFGGLGVYSAGDVLNYAFLASRLQSADLQTKLLRHTGIVSPGSIFDDALSVFNTSIETDLLSNPSEITAFKIMKKIADIYFTRVTKNVESIFSLSSRHMALCTSQKEDHTFDCLRTVPISGLGKTMNGKTYRCVMCYRLGIPLFSCSKPCSACSNVFAWDIYGDHAVSCVGIIGIKHRHNVVRDTLVDICYHSGISAGKEVDIGLDRGRDKPLRLADILLYSWDGGLYVCVDLTRSSPLTQTGMVDFVPGRAVIDVTQCKRGKYMDMCAATGYGFILFSFSSVGELEADVVTLLKRVWKFSIT
;
A
#
# COMPACT_ATOMS: atom_id res chain seq x y z
N MET A 1 -11.54 21.45 4.71
CA MET A 1 -11.33 20.43 3.67
C MET A 1 -11.96 20.84 2.34
N ASP A 2 -12.99 21.68 2.35
CA ASP A 2 -13.66 22.17 1.12
C ASP A 2 -12.75 22.90 0.15
N ALA A 3 -11.71 23.59 0.65
CA ALA A 3 -10.70 24.21 -0.22
C ALA A 3 -9.93 23.19 -1.07
N ILE A 4 -9.65 21.99 -0.53
CA ILE A 4 -9.00 20.90 -1.27
C ILE A 4 -9.93 20.38 -2.37
N ALA A 5 -11.24 20.27 -2.09
CA ALA A 5 -12.23 19.81 -3.06
C ALA A 5 -12.30 20.67 -4.34
N LYS A 6 -11.84 21.93 -4.28
CA LYS A 6 -11.80 22.83 -5.44
C LYS A 6 -10.73 22.46 -6.46
N ILE A 7 -9.76 21.61 -6.09
CA ILE A 7 -8.68 21.16 -6.98
C ILE A 7 -9.24 20.27 -8.09
N ASN A 8 -10.29 19.50 -7.81
CA ASN A 8 -10.97 18.62 -8.75
C ASN A 8 -10.01 17.58 -9.39
N ASP A 9 -9.04 17.12 -8.59
CA ASP A 9 -8.10 16.07 -8.97
C ASP A 9 -7.94 15.12 -7.77
N PRO A 10 -8.56 13.92 -7.79
CA PRO A 10 -8.61 13.05 -6.62
C PRO A 10 -7.22 12.55 -6.17
N GLN A 11 -6.24 12.49 -7.07
CA GLN A 11 -4.87 12.11 -6.72
C GLN A 11 -4.20 13.19 -5.88
N CYS A 12 -4.29 14.46 -6.29
CA CYS A 12 -3.81 15.61 -5.53
C CYS A 12 -4.60 15.78 -4.23
N GLU A 13 -5.93 15.64 -4.29
CA GLU A 13 -6.80 15.77 -3.12
C GLU A 13 -6.44 14.76 -2.03
N LEU A 14 -6.24 13.47 -2.36
CA LEU A 14 -5.84 12.47 -1.37
C LEU A 14 -4.50 12.81 -0.71
N LEU A 15 -3.52 13.21 -1.52
CA LEU A 15 -2.18 13.57 -1.02
C LEU A 15 -2.21 14.78 -0.07
N LEU A 16 -3.01 15.79 -0.40
CA LEU A 16 -3.19 16.97 0.46
C LEU A 16 -4.01 16.64 1.71
N LEU A 17 -4.99 15.75 1.61
CA LEU A 17 -5.71 15.22 2.78
C LEU A 17 -4.75 14.53 3.74
N LEU A 18 -3.85 13.68 3.24
CA LEU A 18 -2.85 12.97 4.04
C LEU A 18 -1.79 13.91 4.63
N SER A 19 -1.26 14.82 3.81
CA SER A 19 -0.07 15.60 4.18
C SER A 19 -0.41 16.90 4.92
N CYS A 20 -1.50 17.56 4.53
CA CYS A 20 -1.74 18.95 4.89
C CYS A 20 -2.96 19.18 5.77
N THR A 21 -4.04 18.41 5.63
CA THR A 21 -5.31 18.66 6.36
C THR A 21 -5.81 17.50 7.21
N GLY A 22 -5.08 16.39 7.22
CA GLY A 22 -5.35 15.25 8.08
C GLY A 22 -4.97 15.54 9.53
N ILE A 23 -4.79 14.47 10.30
CA ILE A 23 -4.46 14.56 11.73
C ILE A 23 -3.10 15.21 12.03
N SER A 24 -2.25 15.43 11.01
CA SER A 24 -0.95 16.09 11.15
C SER A 24 -1.07 17.45 11.84
N ARG A 25 -2.18 18.17 11.62
CA ARG A 25 -2.48 19.45 12.28
C ARG A 25 -3.05 19.32 13.69
N LEU A 26 -3.53 18.14 14.07
CA LEU A 26 -4.17 17.88 15.35
C LEU A 26 -3.24 17.20 16.36
N TYR A 27 -2.09 16.67 15.92
CA TYR A 27 -1.19 15.92 16.80
C TYR A 27 -0.77 16.71 18.04
N PHE A 28 -0.46 17.99 17.91
CA PHE A 28 -0.10 18.80 19.08
C PHE A 28 -1.23 18.77 20.12
N THR A 29 -2.43 19.15 19.70
CA THR A 29 -3.61 19.19 20.59
C THR A 29 -3.94 17.81 21.16
N MET A 30 -3.93 16.75 20.36
CA MET A 30 -4.20 15.38 20.84
C MET A 30 -3.14 14.86 21.83
N ARG A 31 -1.90 15.37 21.76
CA ARG A 31 -0.81 14.98 22.67
C ARG A 31 -0.80 15.79 23.97
N THR A 32 -1.43 16.96 24.01
CA THR A 32 -1.36 17.87 25.16
C THR A 32 -2.71 18.09 25.84
N CYS A 33 -3.82 17.81 25.17
CA CYS A 33 -5.16 18.00 25.68
C CYS A 33 -5.74 16.65 26.17
N PRO A 34 -6.36 16.61 27.36
CA PRO A 34 -7.12 15.45 27.82
C PRO A 34 -8.16 14.99 26.77
N PRO A 35 -8.21 13.70 26.41
CA PRO A 35 -9.12 13.19 25.37
C PRO A 35 -10.58 13.62 25.51
N ARG A 36 -11.11 13.60 26.74
CA ARG A 36 -12.50 13.98 27.06
C ARG A 36 -12.90 15.40 26.63
N PHE A 37 -11.94 16.34 26.57
CA PHE A 37 -12.20 17.71 26.13
C PHE A 37 -12.11 17.88 24.61
N PHE A 38 -11.56 16.89 23.92
CA PHE A 38 -11.36 16.91 22.47
C PHE A 38 -12.44 16.14 21.71
N GLU A 39 -13.32 15.39 22.40
CA GLU A 39 -14.32 14.50 21.77
C GLU A 39 -15.21 15.18 20.73
N PHE A 40 -15.75 16.37 21.05
CA PHE A 40 -16.63 17.09 20.12
C PHE A 40 -15.86 17.50 18.84
N ALA A 41 -14.66 18.05 19.00
CA ALA A 41 -13.81 18.46 17.88
C ALA A 41 -13.36 17.24 17.05
N GLN A 42 -13.02 16.13 17.72
CA GLN A 42 -12.67 14.87 17.07
C GLN A 42 -13.83 14.34 16.21
N ARG A 43 -15.05 14.25 16.74
CA ARG A 43 -16.21 13.76 15.99
C ARG A 43 -16.53 14.66 14.79
N SER A 44 -16.52 15.97 14.99
CA SER A 44 -16.74 16.93 13.90
C SER A 44 -15.68 16.81 12.80
N PHE A 45 -14.42 16.65 13.19
CA PHE A 45 -13.31 16.45 12.26
C PHE A 45 -13.47 15.14 11.47
N ASP A 46 -13.71 14.00 12.14
CA ASP A 46 -13.81 12.70 11.49
C ASP A 46 -15.01 12.61 10.54
N VAL A 47 -16.13 13.27 10.84
CA VAL A 47 -17.26 13.41 9.90
C VAL A 47 -16.83 14.15 8.64
N ALA A 48 -16.23 15.33 8.77
CA ALA A 48 -15.77 16.10 7.62
C ALA A 48 -14.68 15.37 6.81
N PHE A 49 -13.81 14.62 7.51
CA PHE A 49 -12.73 13.85 6.92
C PHE A 49 -13.25 12.66 6.13
N ARG A 50 -14.20 11.91 6.72
CA ARG A 50 -14.90 10.81 6.05
C ARG A 50 -15.62 11.28 4.80
N SER A 51 -16.40 12.36 4.88
CA SER A 51 -17.10 12.92 3.70
C SER A 51 -16.12 13.38 2.62
N SER A 52 -14.96 13.91 3.01
CA SER A 52 -13.93 14.31 2.04
C SER A 52 -13.28 13.12 1.36
N LEU A 53 -12.98 12.06 2.12
CA LEU A 53 -12.40 10.84 1.57
C LEU A 53 -13.39 10.10 0.66
N GLU A 54 -14.66 10.00 1.06
CA GLU A 54 -15.74 9.46 0.23
C GLU A 54 -15.85 10.21 -1.11
N ARG A 55 -15.81 11.54 -1.08
CA ARG A 55 -15.77 12.36 -2.30
C ARG A 55 -14.53 12.09 -3.14
N VAL A 56 -13.36 11.82 -2.56
CA VAL A 56 -12.12 11.51 -3.29
C VAL A 56 -12.13 10.10 -3.89
N VAL A 57 -12.75 9.14 -3.20
CA VAL A 57 -12.78 7.73 -3.63
C VAL A 57 -13.92 7.48 -4.61
N THR A 58 -15.17 7.75 -4.23
CA THR A 58 -16.37 7.35 -4.99
C THR A 58 -17.06 8.52 -5.70
N ALA A 59 -16.52 9.74 -5.60
CA ALA A 59 -17.18 10.96 -6.05
C ALA A 59 -18.54 11.16 -5.37
N SER A 60 -18.62 10.78 -4.08
CA SER A 60 -19.87 10.75 -3.30
C SER A 60 -20.92 9.81 -3.89
N GLY A 61 -20.48 8.81 -4.66
CA GLY A 61 -21.28 7.67 -5.09
C GLY A 61 -21.33 6.57 -4.02
N THR A 62 -22.08 5.51 -4.33
CA THR A 62 -22.31 4.39 -3.42
C THR A 62 -21.06 3.56 -3.14
N GLY A 63 -21.06 2.85 -2.01
CA GLY A 63 -20.07 1.80 -1.71
C GLY A 63 -18.98 2.19 -0.72
N PHE A 64 -18.91 3.46 -0.29
CA PHE A 64 -18.02 3.89 0.79
C PHE A 64 -18.71 3.75 2.15
N SER A 65 -18.71 2.54 2.71
CA SER A 65 -19.36 2.23 3.99
C SER A 65 -18.40 2.29 5.18
N ASP A 66 -18.88 1.90 6.36
CA ASP A 66 -18.05 1.83 7.59
C ASP A 66 -16.84 0.91 7.43
N TRP A 67 -16.97 -0.17 6.63
CA TRP A 67 -15.85 -1.06 6.33
C TRP A 67 -14.75 -0.32 5.54
N GLN A 68 -15.12 0.36 4.45
CA GLN A 68 -14.19 1.14 3.62
C GLN A 68 -13.54 2.27 4.41
N TRP A 69 -14.32 2.96 5.25
CA TRP A 69 -13.80 3.95 6.17
C TRP A 69 -12.76 3.32 7.10
N LYS A 70 -13.08 2.19 7.72
CA LYS A 70 -12.16 1.56 8.66
C LYS A 70 -10.87 1.11 7.97
N LEU A 71 -10.96 0.43 6.82
CA LEU A 71 -9.80 0.03 6.03
C LEU A 71 -8.95 1.23 5.60
N ALA A 72 -9.56 2.32 5.12
CA ALA A 72 -8.82 3.52 4.72
C ALA A 72 -8.07 4.16 5.89
N THR A 73 -8.63 4.11 7.10
CA THR A 73 -8.03 4.69 8.30
C THR A 73 -6.89 3.88 8.92
N LEU A 74 -6.67 2.65 8.46
CA LEU A 74 -5.53 1.86 8.89
C LEU A 74 -4.20 2.42 8.32
N PRO A 75 -3.08 2.24 9.04
CA PRO A 75 -1.75 2.51 8.49
C PRO A 75 -1.47 1.64 7.26
N TYR A 76 -0.51 2.07 6.42
CA TYR A 76 -0.03 1.28 5.28
C TYR A 76 0.46 -0.11 5.69
N SER A 77 1.18 -0.22 6.82
CA SER A 77 1.67 -1.50 7.35
C SER A 77 0.55 -2.47 7.78
N PHE A 78 -0.68 -1.97 7.88
CA PHE A 78 -1.87 -2.76 8.17
C PHE A 78 -2.82 -2.86 6.97
N GLY A 79 -2.38 -2.45 5.78
CA GLY A 79 -3.13 -2.58 4.52
C GLY A 79 -4.10 -1.41 4.24
N GLY A 80 -4.03 -0.32 5.01
CA GLY A 80 -4.89 0.85 4.83
C GLY A 80 -4.25 1.99 4.03
N LEU A 81 -4.98 3.10 3.87
CA LEU A 81 -4.52 4.26 3.09
C LEU A 81 -3.66 5.24 3.90
N GLY A 82 -3.42 4.98 5.18
CA GLY A 82 -2.72 5.91 6.08
C GLY A 82 -3.55 7.14 6.45
N VAL A 83 -4.87 7.11 6.22
CA VAL A 83 -5.80 8.22 6.48
C VAL A 83 -6.29 8.13 7.92
N TYR A 84 -5.42 8.40 8.89
CA TYR A 84 -5.76 8.22 10.30
C TYR A 84 -7.00 9.01 10.75
N SER A 85 -7.94 8.35 11.42
CA SER A 85 -9.04 9.04 12.12
C SER A 85 -8.52 9.69 13.41
N ALA A 86 -9.06 10.85 13.77
CA ALA A 86 -8.72 11.49 15.05
C ALA A 86 -9.17 10.62 16.23
N GLY A 87 -10.31 9.91 16.09
CA GLY A 87 -10.81 8.97 17.11
C GLY A 87 -9.84 7.84 17.42
N ASP A 88 -9.23 7.22 16.40
CA ASP A 88 -8.24 6.17 16.60
C ASP A 88 -6.98 6.71 17.30
N VAL A 89 -6.58 7.95 16.99
CA VAL A 89 -5.29 8.53 17.41
C VAL A 89 -5.31 9.15 18.81
N LEU A 90 -6.44 9.74 19.19
CA LEU A 90 -6.56 10.64 20.33
C LEU A 90 -5.99 10.06 21.63
N ASN A 91 -6.42 8.85 22.00
CA ASN A 91 -6.04 8.23 23.27
C ASN A 91 -4.55 7.83 23.30
N TYR A 92 -4.06 7.11 22.28
CA TYR A 92 -2.66 6.68 22.29
C TYR A 92 -1.67 7.85 22.11
N ALA A 93 -2.06 8.92 21.42
CA ALA A 93 -1.22 10.10 21.29
C ALA A 93 -1.04 10.81 22.64
N PHE A 94 -2.13 10.96 23.40
CA PHE A 94 -2.10 11.51 24.76
C PHE A 94 -1.27 10.65 25.70
N LEU A 95 -1.55 9.34 25.76
CA LEU A 95 -0.83 8.38 26.61
C LEU A 95 0.67 8.36 26.30
N ALA A 96 1.05 8.28 25.01
CA ALA A 96 2.44 8.30 24.60
C ALA A 96 3.16 9.58 25.06
N SER A 97 2.52 10.73 24.98
CA SER A 97 3.08 12.02 25.40
C SER A 97 3.32 12.07 26.91
N ARG A 98 2.36 11.58 27.70
CA ARG A 98 2.46 11.51 29.17
C ARG A 98 3.55 10.52 29.61
N LEU A 99 3.59 9.33 29.01
CA LEU A 99 4.60 8.31 29.30
C LEU A 99 6.01 8.78 28.92
N GLN A 100 6.17 9.39 27.74
CA GLN A 100 7.47 9.87 27.26
C GLN A 100 8.08 10.96 28.14
N SER A 101 7.25 11.75 28.83
CA SER A 101 7.69 12.85 29.69
C SER A 101 7.67 12.48 31.18
N ALA A 102 7.29 11.26 31.55
CA ALA A 102 7.10 10.84 32.94
C ALA A 102 8.37 11.03 33.79
N ASP A 103 9.52 10.53 33.33
CA ASP A 103 10.79 10.65 34.07
C ASP A 103 11.21 12.10 34.31
N LEU A 104 11.01 12.96 33.31
CA LEU A 104 11.33 14.38 33.42
C LEU A 104 10.37 15.09 34.38
N GLN A 105 9.07 14.82 34.27
CA GLN A 105 8.06 15.35 35.19
C GLN A 105 8.38 14.94 36.63
N THR A 106 8.69 13.66 36.88
CA THR A 106 9.09 13.16 38.21
C THR A 106 10.31 13.89 38.76
N LYS A 107 11.32 14.16 37.93
CA LYS A 107 12.52 14.91 38.34
C LYS A 107 12.19 16.37 38.69
N LEU A 108 11.38 17.04 37.87
CA LEU A 108 11.00 18.44 38.08
C LEU A 108 10.06 18.62 39.27
N LEU A 109 9.12 17.69 39.46
CA LEU A 109 8.06 17.75 40.47
C LEU A 109 8.43 17.02 41.77
N ARG A 110 9.66 16.52 41.91
CA ARG A 110 10.12 15.70 43.05
C ARG A 110 9.79 16.30 44.42
N HIS A 111 9.79 17.64 44.54
CA HIS A 111 9.54 18.35 45.79
C HIS A 111 8.09 18.81 45.99
N THR A 112 7.21 18.55 45.02
CA THR A 112 5.82 19.01 45.04
C THR A 112 4.83 18.00 45.63
N GLY A 113 5.29 16.77 45.93
CA GLY A 113 4.43 15.68 46.41
C GLY A 113 3.54 15.06 45.32
N ILE A 114 3.69 15.47 44.05
CA ILE A 114 2.98 14.89 42.91
C ILE A 114 3.72 13.62 42.45
N VAL A 115 3.17 12.45 42.76
CA VAL A 115 3.80 11.14 42.48
C VAL A 115 3.03 10.33 41.41
N SER A 116 1.76 10.66 41.16
CA SER A 116 0.88 9.89 40.25
C SER A 116 0.60 10.63 38.92
N PRO A 117 0.44 9.90 37.80
CA PRO A 117 0.03 10.47 36.49
C PRO A 117 -1.28 11.27 36.52
N GLY A 118 -2.13 11.04 37.53
CA GLY A 118 -3.41 11.71 37.77
C GLY A 118 -4.60 11.06 37.06
N SER A 119 -5.82 11.33 37.53
CA SER A 119 -7.05 10.68 37.04
C SER A 119 -7.29 10.83 35.54
N ILE A 120 -6.83 11.93 34.93
CA ILE A 120 -6.96 12.15 33.48
C ILE A 120 -6.16 11.09 32.70
N PHE A 121 -4.99 10.70 33.19
CA PHE A 121 -4.19 9.64 32.58
C PHE A 121 -4.90 8.30 32.73
N ASP A 122 -5.44 8.02 33.92
CA ASP A 122 -6.15 6.78 34.22
C ASP A 122 -7.43 6.63 33.37
N ASP A 123 -8.18 7.72 33.18
CA ASP A 123 -9.36 7.77 32.30
C ASP A 123 -8.97 7.40 30.86
N ALA A 124 -7.94 8.05 30.31
CA ALA A 124 -7.46 7.79 28.95
C ALA A 124 -6.90 6.37 28.78
N LEU A 125 -6.20 5.86 29.81
CA LEU A 125 -5.67 4.51 29.84
C LEU A 125 -6.80 3.47 29.89
N SER A 126 -7.85 3.72 30.67
CA SER A 126 -9.02 2.85 30.74
C SER A 126 -9.71 2.73 29.38
N VAL A 127 -9.97 3.85 28.71
CA VAL A 127 -10.55 3.87 27.35
C VAL A 127 -9.66 3.14 26.35
N PHE A 128 -8.34 3.36 26.42
CA PHE A 128 -7.39 2.69 25.55
C PHE A 128 -7.33 1.18 25.79
N ASN A 129 -7.17 0.74 27.04
CA ASN A 129 -7.14 -0.67 27.43
C ASN A 129 -8.42 -1.41 27.05
N THR A 130 -9.58 -0.74 27.15
CA THR A 130 -10.86 -1.28 26.66
C THR A 130 -10.82 -1.49 25.15
N SER A 131 -10.25 -0.55 24.40
CA SER A 131 -10.16 -0.62 22.93
C SER A 131 -9.21 -1.72 22.46
N ILE A 132 -8.13 -1.98 23.20
CA ILE A 132 -7.16 -3.03 22.85
C ILE A 132 -7.46 -4.39 23.52
N GLU A 133 -8.46 -4.44 24.40
CA GLU A 133 -8.82 -5.60 25.23
C GLU A 133 -7.62 -6.21 25.97
N THR A 134 -6.70 -5.36 26.43
CA THR A 134 -5.45 -5.75 27.10
C THR A 134 -4.96 -4.57 27.93
N ASP A 135 -4.20 -4.83 28.99
CA ASP A 135 -3.56 -3.77 29.76
C ASP A 135 -2.22 -3.35 29.14
N LEU A 136 -2.17 -2.11 28.66
CA LEU A 136 -0.97 -1.51 28.08
C LEU A 136 0.22 -1.54 29.05
N LEU A 137 0.00 -1.34 30.35
CA LEU A 137 1.07 -1.21 31.34
C LEU A 137 1.58 -2.56 31.88
N SER A 138 0.98 -3.68 31.48
CA SER A 138 1.38 -5.02 31.94
C SER A 138 2.80 -5.43 31.52
N ASN A 139 3.37 -4.82 30.47
CA ASN A 139 4.76 -5.03 30.07
C ASN A 139 5.55 -3.70 29.94
N PRO A 140 6.05 -3.13 31.04
CA PRO A 140 6.73 -1.83 31.04
C PRO A 140 8.00 -1.78 30.17
N SER A 141 8.62 -2.93 29.89
CA SER A 141 9.80 -3.06 29.04
C SER A 141 9.53 -2.70 27.57
N GLU A 142 8.27 -2.84 27.13
CA GLU A 142 7.87 -2.44 25.79
C GLU A 142 7.76 -0.92 25.65
N ILE A 143 7.46 -0.21 26.74
CA ILE A 143 7.13 1.23 26.77
C ILE A 143 8.35 2.12 27.10
N THR A 144 9.49 1.53 27.46
CA THR A 144 10.72 2.27 27.83
C THR A 144 11.57 2.72 26.62
N ALA A 145 11.11 2.50 25.40
CA ALA A 145 11.92 2.68 24.19
C ALA A 145 11.80 4.08 23.55
N PHE A 146 12.82 4.44 22.75
CA PHE A 146 12.74 5.54 21.79
C PHE A 146 11.53 5.31 20.86
N LYS A 147 10.71 6.35 20.60
CA LYS A 147 9.47 6.30 19.80
C LYS A 147 8.26 5.57 20.43
N ILE A 148 7.99 5.80 21.72
CA ILE A 148 6.81 5.27 22.46
C ILE A 148 5.51 5.35 21.64
N MET A 149 5.21 6.51 21.04
CA MET A 149 3.97 6.70 20.28
C MET A 149 3.81 5.70 19.12
N LYS A 150 4.91 5.37 18.43
CA LYS A 150 4.86 4.38 17.34
C LYS A 150 4.50 3.00 17.90
N LYS A 151 5.11 2.59 19.01
CA LYS A 151 4.82 1.30 19.64
C LYS A 151 3.38 1.18 20.10
N ILE A 152 2.85 2.19 20.78
CA ILE A 152 1.44 2.17 21.23
C ILE A 152 0.49 2.14 20.02
N ALA A 153 0.82 2.87 18.94
CA ALA A 153 0.05 2.80 17.70
C ALA A 153 0.10 1.39 17.07
N ASP A 154 1.27 0.74 17.03
CA ASP A 154 1.42 -0.61 16.50
C ASP A 154 0.59 -1.63 17.32
N ILE A 155 0.58 -1.53 18.66
CA ILE A 155 -0.27 -2.34 19.54
C ILE A 155 -1.75 -2.11 19.22
N TYR A 156 -2.16 -0.85 19.14
CA TYR A 156 -3.54 -0.46 18.85
C TYR A 156 -4.02 -1.01 17.50
N PHE A 157 -3.28 -0.75 16.43
CA PHE A 157 -3.67 -1.18 15.09
C PHE A 157 -3.57 -2.70 14.90
N THR A 158 -2.68 -3.38 15.62
CA THR A 158 -2.67 -4.85 15.67
C THR A 158 -3.98 -5.39 16.21
N ARG A 159 -4.47 -4.83 17.32
CA ARG A 159 -5.76 -5.26 17.88
C ARG A 159 -6.93 -4.88 16.98
N VAL A 160 -6.98 -3.63 16.53
CA VAL A 160 -8.06 -3.15 15.66
C VAL A 160 -8.18 -4.00 14.41
N THR A 161 -7.06 -4.35 13.77
CA THR A 161 -7.07 -5.17 12.55
C THR A 161 -7.58 -6.59 12.83
N LYS A 162 -7.23 -7.18 13.98
CA LYS A 162 -7.76 -8.49 14.40
C LYS A 162 -9.27 -8.46 14.63
N ASN A 163 -9.79 -7.39 15.24
CA ASN A 163 -11.22 -7.25 15.52
C ASN A 163 -12.05 -6.92 14.27
N VAL A 164 -11.44 -6.24 13.29
CA VAL A 164 -12.11 -5.86 12.03
C VAL A 164 -12.64 -7.07 11.26
N GLU A 165 -11.90 -8.18 11.25
CA GLU A 165 -12.26 -9.39 10.51
C GLU A 165 -13.59 -9.97 11.01
N SER A 166 -13.80 -9.98 12.33
CA SER A 166 -15.03 -10.45 12.95
C SER A 166 -16.17 -9.43 12.88
N ILE A 167 -15.88 -8.13 13.10
CA ILE A 167 -16.90 -7.07 13.11
C ILE A 167 -17.59 -6.93 11.76
N PHE A 168 -16.83 -6.98 10.66
CA PHE A 168 -17.36 -6.71 9.32
C PHE A 168 -17.70 -7.97 8.51
N SER A 169 -17.55 -9.17 9.09
CA SER A 169 -17.82 -10.45 8.41
C SER A 169 -17.18 -10.51 7.01
N LEU A 170 -15.86 -10.29 6.96
CA LEU A 170 -15.13 -10.12 5.71
C LEU A 170 -15.18 -11.38 4.84
N SER A 171 -15.46 -11.20 3.54
CA SER A 171 -15.36 -12.29 2.56
C SER A 171 -13.90 -12.71 2.37
N SER A 172 -13.68 -13.94 1.86
CA SER A 172 -12.32 -14.40 1.50
C SER A 172 -11.61 -13.42 0.56
N ARG A 173 -12.36 -12.70 -0.29
CA ARG A 173 -11.83 -11.66 -1.18
C ARG A 173 -11.33 -10.44 -0.41
N HIS A 174 -12.10 -9.95 0.55
CA HIS A 174 -11.68 -8.82 1.39
C HIS A 174 -10.46 -9.20 2.23
N MET A 175 -10.44 -10.41 2.77
CA MET A 175 -9.29 -10.94 3.51
C MET A 175 -8.03 -11.00 2.66
N ALA A 176 -8.12 -11.57 1.46
CA ALA A 176 -7.01 -11.63 0.51
C ALA A 176 -6.53 -10.21 0.14
N LEU A 177 -7.44 -9.30 -0.20
CA LEU A 177 -7.12 -7.91 -0.55
C LEU A 177 -6.41 -7.17 0.60
N CYS A 178 -6.93 -7.24 1.82
CA CYS A 178 -6.33 -6.56 2.98
C CYS A 178 -4.96 -7.12 3.32
N THR A 179 -4.78 -8.43 3.21
CA THR A 179 -3.52 -9.07 3.54
C THR A 179 -2.46 -8.80 2.48
N SER A 180 -2.81 -8.88 1.19
CA SER A 180 -1.94 -8.48 0.08
C SER A 180 -1.48 -7.03 0.16
N GLN A 181 -2.32 -6.12 0.68
CA GLN A 181 -1.94 -4.72 0.83
C GLN A 181 -0.99 -4.44 2.00
N LYS A 182 -0.71 -5.41 2.88
CA LYS A 182 0.26 -5.25 3.97
C LYS A 182 1.70 -5.45 3.50
N GLU A 183 1.89 -6.06 2.33
CA GLU A 183 3.20 -6.29 1.75
C GLU A 183 3.91 -4.98 1.40
N ASP A 184 5.24 -5.06 1.37
CA ASP A 184 6.10 -3.91 1.08
C ASP A 184 5.79 -3.32 -0.30
N HIS A 185 5.99 -1.99 -0.43
CA HIS A 185 5.87 -1.21 -1.67
C HIS A 185 4.45 -1.08 -2.27
N THR A 186 3.45 -1.81 -1.77
CA THR A 186 2.06 -1.80 -2.28
C THR A 186 1.42 -0.41 -2.36
N PHE A 187 1.81 0.50 -1.46
CA PHE A 187 1.28 1.86 -1.37
C PHE A 187 2.24 2.95 -1.85
N ASP A 188 3.43 2.62 -2.37
CA ASP A 188 4.42 3.63 -2.79
C ASP A 188 3.89 4.54 -3.91
N CYS A 189 3.05 4.00 -4.80
CA CYS A 189 2.39 4.80 -5.83
C CYS A 189 1.48 5.90 -5.25
N LEU A 190 0.85 5.68 -4.09
CA LEU A 190 -0.03 6.66 -3.45
C LEU A 190 0.72 7.80 -2.80
N ARG A 191 2.02 7.62 -2.55
CA ARG A 191 2.91 8.61 -1.92
C ARG A 191 3.67 9.44 -2.95
N THR A 192 3.54 9.11 -4.23
CA THR A 192 4.24 9.79 -5.32
C THR A 192 3.56 11.11 -5.66
N VAL A 193 4.33 12.18 -5.78
CA VAL A 193 3.81 13.50 -6.17
C VAL A 193 3.31 13.47 -7.63
N PRO A 194 2.06 13.89 -7.90
CA PRO A 194 1.48 13.91 -9.24
C PRO A 194 2.13 15.03 -10.07
N ILE A 195 3.14 14.67 -10.85
CA ILE A 195 3.84 15.59 -11.76
C ILE A 195 3.48 15.21 -13.20
N SER A 196 2.63 16.02 -13.84
CA SER A 196 2.13 15.74 -15.21
C SER A 196 3.26 15.66 -16.23
N GLY A 197 4.24 16.56 -16.14
CA GLY A 197 5.41 16.57 -17.03
C GLY A 197 6.31 15.33 -16.94
N LEU A 198 6.15 14.51 -15.89
CA LEU A 198 6.87 13.25 -15.71
C LEU A 198 5.95 12.02 -15.90
N GLY A 199 4.73 12.20 -16.40
CA GLY A 199 3.76 11.11 -16.55
C GLY A 199 3.31 10.47 -15.23
N LYS A 200 3.45 11.17 -14.10
CA LYS A 200 3.11 10.66 -12.74
C LYS A 200 1.66 10.94 -12.32
N THR A 201 0.84 11.43 -13.25
CA THR A 201 -0.57 11.77 -13.02
C THR A 201 -1.49 10.72 -13.62
N MET A 202 -2.56 10.37 -12.91
CA MET A 202 -3.68 9.61 -13.45
C MET A 202 -4.88 10.53 -13.64
N ASN A 203 -5.68 10.30 -14.68
CA ASN A 203 -6.96 10.99 -14.75
C ASN A 203 -7.85 10.58 -13.56
N GLY A 204 -8.74 11.48 -13.13
CA GLY A 204 -9.53 11.27 -11.92
C GLY A 204 -10.41 10.02 -11.94
N LYS A 205 -10.94 9.60 -13.10
CA LYS A 205 -11.75 8.38 -13.22
C LYS A 205 -10.90 7.13 -12.96
N THR A 206 -9.74 7.04 -13.61
CA THR A 206 -8.78 5.94 -13.42
C THR A 206 -8.30 5.88 -11.97
N TYR A 207 -7.95 7.02 -11.37
CA TYR A 207 -7.51 7.06 -9.98
C TYR A 207 -8.59 6.55 -9.02
N ARG A 208 -9.84 6.98 -9.22
CA ARG A 208 -10.99 6.50 -8.45
C ARG A 208 -11.22 5.00 -8.60
N CYS A 209 -11.09 4.44 -9.80
CA CYS A 209 -11.16 2.99 -10.00
C CYS A 209 -10.08 2.25 -9.19
N VAL A 210 -8.85 2.78 -9.14
CA VAL A 210 -7.77 2.20 -8.31
C VAL A 210 -8.13 2.29 -6.83
N MET A 211 -8.66 3.42 -6.35
CA MET A 211 -9.06 3.57 -4.95
C MET A 211 -10.20 2.63 -4.58
N CYS A 212 -11.23 2.53 -5.41
CA CYS A 212 -12.33 1.59 -5.22
C CYS A 212 -11.81 0.14 -5.18
N TYR A 213 -10.92 -0.25 -6.09
CA TYR A 213 -10.33 -1.58 -6.11
C TYR A 213 -9.57 -1.90 -4.82
N ARG A 214 -8.75 -0.96 -4.34
CA ARG A 214 -7.96 -1.08 -3.10
C ARG A 214 -8.80 -1.10 -1.83
N LEU A 215 -9.95 -0.45 -1.84
CA LEU A 215 -10.89 -0.42 -0.71
C LEU A 215 -11.99 -1.49 -0.79
N GLY A 216 -11.91 -2.40 -1.78
CA GLY A 216 -12.92 -3.45 -1.95
C GLY A 216 -14.31 -2.88 -2.25
N ILE A 217 -14.39 -1.76 -2.98
CA ILE A 217 -15.65 -1.18 -3.45
C ILE A 217 -15.98 -1.79 -4.82
N PRO A 218 -17.19 -2.31 -5.03
CA PRO A 218 -17.62 -2.80 -6.34
C PRO A 218 -17.46 -1.73 -7.42
N LEU A 219 -16.78 -2.09 -8.52
CA LEU A 219 -16.62 -1.24 -9.70
C LEU A 219 -17.81 -1.36 -10.66
N PHE A 220 -18.53 -2.48 -10.60
CA PHE A 220 -19.69 -2.78 -11.45
C PHE A 220 -20.92 -3.06 -10.60
N SER A 221 -22.09 -2.64 -11.07
CA SER A 221 -23.37 -2.89 -10.39
C SER A 221 -23.84 -4.35 -10.48
N CYS A 222 -23.38 -5.09 -11.49
CA CYS A 222 -23.71 -6.50 -11.68
C CYS A 222 -22.57 -7.22 -12.42
N SER A 223 -22.43 -8.52 -12.17
CA SER A 223 -21.50 -9.37 -12.91
C SER A 223 -22.00 -9.54 -14.35
N LYS A 224 -21.16 -9.17 -15.32
CA LYS A 224 -21.42 -9.34 -16.75
C LYS A 224 -20.35 -10.25 -17.37
N PRO A 225 -20.66 -10.96 -18.46
CA PRO A 225 -19.65 -11.69 -19.22
C PRO A 225 -18.52 -10.75 -19.65
N CYS A 226 -17.28 -11.23 -19.57
CA CYS A 226 -16.15 -10.47 -20.09
C CYS A 226 -16.26 -10.36 -21.61
N SER A 227 -16.27 -9.14 -22.15
CA SER A 227 -16.36 -8.92 -23.61
C SER A 227 -15.15 -9.44 -24.40
N ALA A 228 -14.04 -9.72 -23.71
CA ALA A 228 -12.78 -10.10 -24.33
C ALA A 228 -12.53 -11.62 -24.38
N CYS A 229 -13.00 -12.37 -23.38
CA CYS A 229 -12.82 -13.82 -23.34
C CYS A 229 -14.14 -14.59 -23.26
N SER A 230 -15.29 -13.90 -23.28
CA SER A 230 -16.66 -14.45 -23.26
C SER A 230 -17.02 -15.30 -22.04
N ASN A 231 -16.11 -15.47 -21.09
CA ASN A 231 -16.36 -16.21 -19.85
C ASN A 231 -17.14 -15.36 -18.85
N VAL A 232 -18.04 -16.01 -18.11
CA VAL A 232 -18.76 -15.43 -17.00
C VAL A 232 -18.03 -15.77 -15.71
N PHE A 233 -17.63 -14.74 -14.97
CA PHE A 233 -17.01 -14.92 -13.66
C PHE A 233 -18.03 -14.49 -12.60
N ALA A 234 -18.46 -15.45 -11.78
CA ALA A 234 -19.30 -15.15 -10.64
C ALA A 234 -18.59 -14.12 -9.74
N TRP A 235 -19.32 -13.09 -9.32
CA TRP A 235 -18.83 -12.06 -8.38
C TRP A 235 -17.70 -11.15 -8.89
N ASP A 236 -17.44 -11.06 -10.19
CA ASP A 236 -16.46 -10.10 -10.75
C ASP A 236 -16.95 -8.63 -10.75
N ILE A 237 -17.79 -8.25 -9.79
CA ILE A 237 -18.22 -6.85 -9.62
C ILE A 237 -17.07 -5.95 -9.18
N TYR A 238 -15.99 -6.52 -8.64
CA TYR A 238 -14.79 -5.81 -8.22
C TYR A 238 -13.76 -5.65 -9.35
N GLY A 239 -13.92 -6.33 -10.49
CA GLY A 239 -13.02 -6.23 -11.64
C GLY A 239 -11.71 -7.00 -11.52
N ASP A 240 -11.65 -8.04 -10.67
CA ASP A 240 -10.46 -8.88 -10.51
C ASP A 240 -10.10 -9.63 -11.80
N HIS A 241 -11.10 -10.08 -12.55
CA HIS A 241 -10.87 -10.71 -13.85
C HIS A 241 -10.40 -9.68 -14.88
N ALA A 242 -11.00 -8.48 -14.92
CA ALA A 242 -10.58 -7.43 -15.85
C ALA A 242 -9.09 -7.04 -15.70
N VAL A 243 -8.54 -7.19 -14.49
CA VAL A 243 -7.12 -6.97 -14.24
C VAL A 243 -6.27 -8.10 -14.83
N SER A 244 -6.76 -9.34 -14.92
CA SER A 244 -5.96 -10.52 -15.30
C SER A 244 -6.33 -11.15 -16.66
N CYS A 245 -7.38 -10.67 -17.32
CA CYS A 245 -7.92 -11.27 -18.53
C CYS A 245 -6.97 -11.19 -19.73
N VAL A 246 -6.46 -12.33 -20.18
CA VAL A 246 -5.56 -12.45 -21.34
C VAL A 246 -6.17 -11.90 -22.63
N GLY A 247 -7.49 -11.98 -22.79
CA GLY A 247 -8.20 -11.45 -23.96
C GLY A 247 -8.21 -9.92 -24.03
N ILE A 248 -7.96 -9.21 -22.93
CA ILE A 248 -7.97 -7.75 -22.90
C ILE A 248 -6.65 -7.22 -23.47
N ILE A 249 -6.74 -6.52 -24.62
CA ILE A 249 -5.63 -5.83 -25.30
C ILE A 249 -4.85 -4.93 -24.32
N GLY A 250 -5.55 -4.34 -23.35
CA GLY A 250 -5.00 -3.46 -22.33
C GLY A 250 -3.91 -4.08 -21.45
N ILE A 251 -3.78 -5.41 -21.34
CA ILE A 251 -2.68 -6.01 -20.57
C ILE A 251 -1.34 -5.78 -21.26
N LYS A 252 -1.26 -6.02 -22.58
CA LYS A 252 -0.04 -5.79 -23.37
C LYS A 252 0.36 -4.33 -23.33
N HIS A 253 -0.61 -3.42 -23.44
CA HIS A 253 -0.34 -1.99 -23.35
C HIS A 253 0.23 -1.60 -21.98
N ARG A 254 -0.37 -2.06 -20.87
CA ARG A 254 0.12 -1.76 -19.51
C ARG A 254 1.52 -2.35 -19.25
N HIS A 255 1.78 -3.56 -19.74
CA HIS A 255 3.11 -4.18 -19.67
C HIS A 255 4.14 -3.34 -20.44
N ASN A 256 3.81 -2.92 -21.67
CA ASN A 256 4.66 -2.04 -22.46
C ASN A 256 4.94 -0.70 -21.77
N VAL A 257 3.96 -0.11 -21.08
CA VAL A 257 4.15 1.13 -20.31
C VAL A 257 5.18 0.93 -19.19
N VAL A 258 5.10 -0.17 -18.43
CA VAL A 258 6.09 -0.47 -17.37
C VAL A 258 7.47 -0.68 -17.98
N ARG A 259 7.57 -1.47 -19.04
CA ARG A 259 8.83 -1.69 -19.76
C ARG A 259 9.45 -0.38 -20.23
N ASP A 260 8.68 0.43 -20.95
CA ASP A 260 9.16 1.66 -21.56
C ASP A 260 9.56 2.66 -20.48
N THR A 261 8.85 2.69 -19.34
CA THR A 261 9.23 3.49 -18.16
C THR A 261 10.56 3.01 -17.57
N LEU A 262 10.79 1.70 -17.46
CA LEU A 262 12.06 1.18 -16.93
C LEU A 262 13.24 1.48 -17.86
N VAL A 263 13.04 1.39 -19.18
CA VAL A 263 14.06 1.78 -20.17
C VAL A 263 14.36 3.27 -20.07
N ASP A 264 13.33 4.12 -19.93
CA ASP A 264 13.49 5.56 -19.74
C ASP A 264 14.25 5.90 -18.45
N ILE A 265 13.94 5.21 -17.34
CA ILE A 265 14.69 5.34 -16.08
C ILE A 265 16.16 4.94 -16.26
N CYS A 266 16.43 3.84 -16.98
CA CYS A 266 17.79 3.40 -17.27
C CYS A 266 18.56 4.47 -18.06
N TYR A 267 17.95 5.01 -19.12
CA TYR A 267 18.52 6.07 -19.95
C TYR A 267 18.90 7.30 -19.11
N HIS A 268 17.96 7.80 -18.30
CA HIS A 268 18.20 8.95 -17.41
C HIS A 268 19.21 8.68 -16.30
N SER A 269 19.48 7.41 -15.99
CA SER A 269 20.48 6.99 -15.00
C SER A 269 21.83 6.64 -15.63
N GLY A 270 22.03 6.91 -16.93
CA GLY A 270 23.26 6.56 -17.65
C GLY A 270 23.47 5.05 -17.85
N ILE A 271 22.43 4.23 -17.64
CA ILE A 271 22.48 2.78 -17.83
C ILE A 271 22.11 2.48 -19.28
N SER A 272 23.01 1.81 -20.00
CA SER A 272 22.73 1.35 -21.35
C SER A 272 21.74 0.18 -21.32
N ALA A 273 20.59 0.35 -21.96
CA ALA A 273 19.53 -0.65 -22.02
C ALA A 273 18.91 -0.74 -23.42
N GLY A 274 18.65 -1.95 -23.89
CA GLY A 274 17.94 -2.24 -25.14
C GLY A 274 16.51 -2.72 -24.88
N LYS A 275 15.57 -2.36 -25.75
CA LYS A 275 14.16 -2.75 -25.66
C LYS A 275 13.84 -3.86 -26.65
N GLU A 276 13.17 -4.92 -26.19
CA GLU A 276 12.76 -6.08 -27.02
C GLU A 276 13.90 -6.62 -27.92
N VAL A 277 15.12 -6.70 -27.37
CA VAL A 277 16.30 -7.14 -28.15
C VAL A 277 16.17 -8.63 -28.46
N ASP A 278 16.36 -8.98 -29.73
CA ASP A 278 16.49 -10.38 -30.13
C ASP A 278 17.89 -10.88 -29.77
N ILE A 279 17.95 -11.90 -28.93
CA ILE A 279 19.19 -12.48 -28.40
C ILE A 279 19.61 -13.69 -29.23
N GLY A 280 18.85 -14.04 -30.29
CA GLY A 280 19.20 -15.13 -31.20
C GLY A 280 19.17 -16.49 -30.53
N LEU A 281 18.34 -16.66 -29.49
CA LEU A 281 18.19 -17.92 -28.77
C LEU A 281 17.29 -18.85 -29.59
N ASP A 282 17.95 -19.65 -30.42
CA ASP A 282 17.31 -20.63 -31.28
C ASP A 282 16.97 -21.90 -30.49
N ARG A 283 15.69 -22.27 -30.47
CA ARG A 283 15.20 -23.51 -29.84
C ARG A 283 14.93 -24.57 -30.91
N GLY A 284 15.70 -24.58 -31.99
CA GLY A 284 15.50 -25.48 -33.13
C GLY A 284 14.40 -24.98 -34.08
N ARG A 285 13.59 -25.89 -34.66
CA ARG A 285 12.60 -25.58 -35.73
C ARG A 285 11.41 -24.67 -35.33
N ASP A 286 11.43 -24.04 -34.16
CA ASP A 286 10.44 -23.06 -33.72
C ASP A 286 11.05 -21.65 -33.66
N LYS A 287 10.22 -20.63 -33.90
CA LYS A 287 10.62 -19.20 -33.95
C LYS A 287 11.62 -18.82 -32.85
N PRO A 288 12.61 -17.94 -33.15
CA PRO A 288 13.58 -17.46 -32.17
C PRO A 288 12.83 -16.91 -30.94
N LEU A 289 13.25 -17.32 -29.74
CA LEU A 289 12.65 -16.78 -28.53
C LEU A 289 13.15 -15.35 -28.33
N ARG A 290 12.23 -14.39 -28.47
CA ARG A 290 12.38 -13.07 -27.86
C ARG A 290 12.40 -13.26 -26.34
N LEU A 291 13.59 -13.27 -25.76
CA LEU A 291 13.78 -13.70 -24.37
C LEU A 291 13.64 -12.57 -23.35
N ALA A 292 13.85 -11.32 -23.78
CA ALA A 292 13.96 -10.19 -22.86
C ALA A 292 13.08 -9.02 -23.30
N ASP A 293 12.29 -8.51 -22.36
CA ASP A 293 11.60 -7.24 -22.55
C ASP A 293 12.59 -6.07 -22.53
N ILE A 294 13.62 -6.18 -21.69
CA ILE A 294 14.73 -5.22 -21.57
C ILE A 294 16.04 -5.99 -21.49
N LEU A 295 17.07 -5.56 -22.22
CA LEU A 295 18.43 -6.05 -22.10
C LEU A 295 19.30 -4.97 -21.46
N LEU A 296 19.84 -5.23 -20.27
CA LEU A 296 20.78 -4.32 -19.60
C LEU A 296 22.20 -4.65 -20.04
N TYR A 297 22.91 -3.68 -20.60
CA TYR A 297 24.28 -3.86 -21.06
C TYR A 297 25.29 -3.66 -19.92
N SER A 298 26.31 -4.52 -19.87
CA SER A 298 27.38 -4.55 -18.87
C SER A 298 26.90 -4.35 -17.43
N TRP A 299 25.78 -4.98 -17.07
CA TRP A 299 25.08 -4.73 -15.82
C TRP A 299 25.81 -5.31 -14.62
N ASP A 300 26.22 -6.58 -14.68
CA ASP A 300 26.79 -7.30 -13.53
C ASP A 300 28.18 -7.85 -13.83
N GLY A 301 29.23 -7.17 -13.35
CA GLY A 301 30.61 -7.55 -13.66
C GLY A 301 30.94 -7.53 -15.16
N GLY A 302 30.23 -6.72 -15.94
CA GLY A 302 30.35 -6.67 -17.40
C GLY A 302 29.38 -7.61 -18.15
N LEU A 303 28.63 -8.46 -17.45
CA LEU A 303 27.64 -9.37 -18.03
C LEU A 303 26.40 -8.62 -18.56
N TYR A 304 25.88 -9.05 -19.70
CA TYR A 304 24.58 -8.61 -20.21
C TYR A 304 23.45 -9.35 -19.49
N VAL A 305 22.41 -8.61 -19.08
CA VAL A 305 21.33 -9.17 -18.25
C VAL A 305 19.98 -8.96 -18.91
N CYS A 306 19.30 -10.07 -19.18
CA CYS A 306 17.92 -10.13 -19.66
C CYS A 306 16.97 -9.82 -18.51
N VAL A 307 16.05 -8.87 -18.73
CA VAL A 307 14.95 -8.57 -17.82
C VAL A 307 13.63 -8.90 -18.51
N ASP A 308 12.90 -9.87 -17.95
CA ASP A 308 11.55 -10.23 -18.38
C ASP A 308 10.53 -9.64 -17.39
N LEU A 309 9.50 -8.99 -17.90
CA LEU A 309 8.46 -8.37 -17.10
C LEU A 309 7.27 -9.31 -16.98
N THR A 310 6.85 -9.54 -15.74
CA THR A 310 5.67 -10.34 -15.48
C THR A 310 4.80 -9.71 -14.42
N ARG A 311 3.49 -9.90 -14.57
CA ARG A 311 2.50 -9.38 -13.64
C ARG A 311 1.57 -10.51 -13.23
N SER A 312 1.33 -10.61 -11.93
CA SER A 312 0.35 -11.53 -11.35
C SER A 312 -0.78 -10.78 -10.67
N SER A 313 -1.87 -11.49 -10.33
CA SER A 313 -2.93 -10.96 -9.48
C SER A 313 -3.19 -11.96 -8.35
N PRO A 314 -3.12 -11.53 -7.08
CA PRO A 314 -3.41 -12.39 -5.94
C PRO A 314 -4.92 -12.67 -5.79
N LEU A 315 -5.77 -11.88 -6.46
CA LEU A 315 -7.24 -11.94 -6.36
C LEU A 315 -7.88 -12.77 -7.49
N THR A 316 -7.16 -13.76 -8.01
CA THR A 316 -7.74 -14.74 -8.93
C THR A 316 -8.48 -15.81 -8.16
N GLN A 317 -9.46 -16.47 -8.79
CA GLN A 317 -10.24 -17.53 -8.14
C GLN A 317 -9.35 -18.65 -7.59
N THR A 318 -8.28 -19.01 -8.30
CA THR A 318 -7.28 -19.96 -7.84
C THR A 318 -6.34 -19.38 -6.78
N GLY A 319 -5.92 -18.12 -6.92
CA GLY A 319 -5.03 -17.44 -5.97
C GLY A 319 -5.66 -17.24 -4.58
N MET A 320 -6.99 -17.22 -4.50
CA MET A 320 -7.72 -17.06 -3.25
C MET A 320 -7.97 -18.37 -2.48
N VAL A 321 -7.71 -19.53 -3.09
CA VAL A 321 -7.75 -20.83 -2.40
C VAL A 321 -6.45 -20.99 -1.60
N ASP A 322 -6.55 -21.25 -0.30
CA ASP A 322 -5.40 -21.30 0.62
C ASP A 322 -4.47 -20.07 0.46
N PHE A 323 -5.10 -18.89 0.53
CA PHE A 323 -4.45 -17.61 0.25
C PHE A 323 -3.21 -17.39 1.13
N VAL A 324 -2.07 -17.12 0.49
CA VAL A 324 -0.82 -16.74 1.13
C VAL A 324 -0.31 -15.45 0.46
N PRO A 325 -0.01 -14.38 1.23
CA PRO A 325 0.55 -13.14 0.70
C PRO A 325 1.82 -13.37 -0.13
N GLY A 326 2.01 -12.60 -1.20
CA GLY A 326 3.18 -12.71 -2.08
C GLY A 326 3.25 -13.99 -2.94
N ARG A 327 2.48 -15.04 -2.63
CA ARG A 327 2.53 -16.33 -3.34
C ARG A 327 2.29 -16.20 -4.84
N ALA A 328 1.33 -15.37 -5.25
CA ALA A 328 1.04 -15.15 -6.66
C ALA A 328 2.23 -14.58 -7.45
N VAL A 329 3.07 -13.75 -6.81
CA VAL A 329 4.29 -13.21 -7.42
C VAL A 329 5.40 -14.27 -7.42
N ILE A 330 5.57 -14.99 -6.30
CA ILE A 330 6.57 -16.05 -6.14
C ILE A 330 6.36 -17.19 -7.15
N ASP A 331 5.14 -17.71 -7.27
CA ASP A 331 4.83 -18.85 -8.14
C ASP A 331 5.11 -18.54 -9.62
N VAL A 332 4.68 -17.35 -10.07
CA VAL A 332 4.98 -16.88 -11.43
C VAL A 332 6.47 -16.68 -11.62
N THR A 333 7.18 -16.23 -10.57
CA THR A 333 8.63 -16.04 -10.60
C THR A 333 9.38 -17.35 -10.76
N GLN A 334 9.05 -18.35 -9.97
CA GLN A 334 9.65 -19.68 -10.05
C GLN A 334 9.39 -20.34 -11.41
N CYS A 335 8.16 -20.24 -11.93
CA CYS A 335 7.80 -20.79 -13.23
C CYS A 335 8.64 -20.16 -14.37
N LYS A 336 8.79 -18.83 -14.36
CA LYS A 336 9.60 -18.10 -15.35
C LYS A 336 11.10 -18.38 -15.22
N ARG A 337 11.64 -18.43 -13.99
CA ARG A 337 13.04 -18.79 -13.75
C ARG A 337 13.35 -20.19 -14.28
N GLY A 338 12.52 -21.19 -13.94
CA GLY A 338 12.70 -22.56 -14.43
C GLY A 338 12.63 -22.68 -15.96
N LYS A 339 11.98 -21.75 -16.65
CA LYS A 339 11.89 -21.74 -18.11
C LYS A 339 13.09 -21.07 -18.80
N TYR A 340 13.67 -20.02 -18.20
CA TYR A 340 14.59 -19.13 -18.91
C TYR A 340 15.98 -19.00 -18.28
N MET A 341 16.15 -19.28 -16.98
CA MET A 341 17.39 -19.02 -16.26
C MET A 341 18.57 -19.83 -16.80
N ASP A 342 18.40 -21.16 -16.92
CA ASP A 342 19.47 -22.04 -17.42
C ASP A 342 19.82 -21.74 -18.88
N MET A 343 18.83 -21.35 -19.69
CA MET A 343 19.04 -20.99 -21.08
C MET A 343 19.81 -19.67 -21.23
N CYS A 344 19.52 -18.66 -20.39
CA CYS A 344 20.30 -17.43 -20.34
C CYS A 344 21.74 -17.72 -19.92
N ALA A 345 21.91 -18.52 -18.85
CA ALA A 345 23.22 -18.88 -18.34
C ALA A 345 24.06 -19.63 -19.39
N ALA A 346 23.46 -20.60 -20.10
CA ALA A 346 24.12 -21.36 -21.16
C ALA A 346 24.59 -20.50 -22.35
N THR A 347 24.01 -19.30 -22.52
CA THR A 347 24.33 -18.37 -23.59
C THR A 347 25.13 -17.15 -23.13
N GLY A 348 25.57 -17.16 -21.87
CA GLY A 348 26.40 -16.09 -21.30
C GLY A 348 25.62 -14.83 -20.93
N TYR A 349 24.31 -14.93 -20.70
CA TYR A 349 23.47 -13.84 -20.22
C TYR A 349 23.04 -14.09 -18.77
N GLY A 350 22.97 -13.02 -17.98
CA GLY A 350 22.23 -13.05 -16.72
C GLY A 350 20.73 -12.94 -16.96
N PHE A 351 19.93 -13.35 -15.98
CA PHE A 351 18.47 -13.26 -16.05
C PHE A 351 17.90 -12.68 -14.76
N ILE A 352 17.09 -11.63 -14.88
CA ILE A 352 16.31 -11.04 -13.81
C ILE A 352 14.85 -11.07 -14.22
N LEU A 353 13.99 -11.50 -13.31
CA LEU A 353 12.56 -11.39 -13.52
C LEU A 353 12.02 -10.16 -12.79
N PHE A 354 11.45 -9.23 -13.54
CA PHE A 354 10.73 -8.10 -12.99
C PHE A 354 9.28 -8.50 -12.74
N SER A 355 9.00 -9.09 -11.57
CA SER A 355 7.68 -9.55 -11.16
C SER A 355 7.00 -8.63 -10.16
N PHE A 356 5.73 -8.31 -10.42
CA PHE A 356 4.91 -7.48 -9.54
C PHE A 356 3.44 -7.91 -9.56
N SER A 357 2.70 -7.59 -8.50
CA SER A 357 1.29 -7.90 -8.39
C SER A 357 0.38 -6.75 -8.81
N SER A 358 -0.90 -7.03 -9.07
CA SER A 358 -1.91 -6.02 -9.38
C SER A 358 -2.19 -5.02 -8.26
N VAL A 359 -1.84 -5.36 -7.01
CA VAL A 359 -1.99 -4.48 -5.83
C VAL A 359 -0.71 -3.73 -5.47
N GLY A 360 0.39 -4.00 -6.18
CA GLY A 360 1.67 -3.29 -6.05
C GLY A 360 2.76 -4.02 -5.26
N GLU A 361 2.58 -5.32 -4.95
CA GLU A 361 3.65 -6.14 -4.37
C GLU A 361 4.80 -6.27 -5.37
N LEU A 362 6.04 -6.19 -4.89
CA LEU A 362 7.26 -6.37 -5.69
C LEU A 362 8.07 -7.54 -5.15
N GLU A 363 8.62 -8.37 -6.04
CA GLU A 363 9.55 -9.42 -5.62
C GLU A 363 10.94 -8.84 -5.24
N ALA A 364 11.68 -9.56 -4.41
CA ALA A 364 12.92 -9.08 -3.81
C ALA A 364 14.01 -8.69 -4.85
N ASP A 365 14.13 -9.41 -5.96
CA ASP A 365 15.05 -9.09 -7.05
C ASP A 365 14.65 -7.80 -7.75
N VAL A 366 13.35 -7.52 -7.87
CA VAL A 366 12.84 -6.25 -8.42
C VAL A 366 13.27 -5.09 -7.56
N VAL A 367 13.09 -5.21 -6.25
CA VAL A 367 13.52 -4.19 -5.29
C VAL A 367 15.04 -4.00 -5.35
N THR A 368 15.79 -5.09 -5.48
CA THR A 368 17.26 -5.06 -5.61
C THR A 368 17.70 -4.36 -6.90
N LEU A 369 17.06 -4.69 -8.02
CA LEU A 369 17.29 -4.04 -9.32
C LEU A 369 17.02 -2.54 -9.23
N LEU A 370 15.86 -2.13 -8.74
CA LEU A 370 15.47 -0.71 -8.63
C LEU A 370 16.40 0.07 -7.69
N LYS A 371 16.82 -0.53 -6.57
CA LYS A 371 17.81 0.09 -5.66
C LYS A 371 19.17 0.27 -6.33
N ARG A 372 19.60 -0.68 -7.17
CA ARG A 372 20.86 -0.57 -7.94
C ARG A 372 20.75 0.51 -9.01
N VAL A 373 19.66 0.54 -9.76
CA VAL A 373 19.36 1.60 -10.75
C VAL A 373 19.42 2.97 -10.10
N TRP A 374 18.75 3.15 -8.96
CA TRP A 374 18.72 4.42 -8.23
C TRP A 374 20.11 4.91 -7.81
N LYS A 375 21.03 4.02 -7.47
CA LYS A 375 22.41 4.41 -7.12
C LYS A 375 23.15 5.05 -8.30
N PHE A 376 22.87 4.64 -9.53
CA PHE A 376 23.44 5.27 -10.73
C PHE A 376 22.83 6.65 -11.01
N SER A 377 21.60 6.93 -10.58
CA SER A 377 20.96 8.22 -10.80
C SER A 377 21.47 9.35 -9.90
N ILE A 378 22.22 9.03 -8.83
CA ILE A 378 22.73 10.01 -7.84
C ILE A 378 24.18 10.42 -8.13
N THR A 379 24.89 9.63 -8.93
CA THR A 379 26.24 9.91 -9.43
C THR A 379 26.17 10.71 -10.71
#